data_AF-A0AAU7CUQ2-F1
#
_entry.id   AF-A0AAU7CUQ2-F1
#
_cell.length_a   1.000
_cell.length_b   1.000
_cell.length_c   1.000
_cell.angle_alpha   90.00
_cell.angle_beta   90.00
_cell.angle_gamma   90.00
#
_symmetry.space_group_name_H-M   'P 1'
#
loop_
_entity.id
_entity.type
_entity.pdbx_description
1 polymer ?
#
loop_
_entity_poly.entity_id
_entity_poly.type
_entity_poly.pdbx_seq_one_letter_code
_entity_poly.pdbx_strand_id
1 'polypeptide(L)'
;MPHYNVLFLCTGNSARSIMAEAIMNRKGRGNFTAFSAGSHPAGTVRPEAIRQLEKAGLDATGARSKSWDEFSTPDSPHLSFVFTVCDNAANEVCPIWPGQPMTAHWGIPDPATVQGTSNEIDRAFSQAFQALDRRISLFLSLPLGTLDGFAIQKEIDKIGKQ
;
A
#
# COMPACT_ATOMS: atom_id res chain seq x y z
N MET A 1 -1.17 1.23 23.10
CA MET A 1 -1.00 0.07 22.21
C MET A 1 0.24 0.34 21.35
N PRO A 2 0.96 -0.70 20.88
CA PRO A 2 2.04 -0.49 19.92
C PRO A 2 1.49 0.23 18.68
N HIS A 3 2.27 1.16 18.15
CA HIS A 3 1.98 1.88 16.91
C HIS A 3 2.75 1.21 15.77
N TYR A 4 2.10 1.00 14.63
CA TYR A 4 2.67 0.24 13.52
C TYR A 4 2.86 1.14 12.29
N ASN A 5 4.08 1.16 11.76
CA ASN A 5 4.37 1.80 10.48
C ASN A 5 4.27 0.77 9.35
N VAL A 6 3.55 1.12 8.29
CA VAL A 6 3.29 0.23 7.15
C VAL A 6 3.75 0.92 5.87
N LEU A 7 4.53 0.22 5.04
CA LEU A 7 4.96 0.71 3.74
C LEU A 7 4.28 -0.07 2.62
N PHE A 8 3.55 0.61 1.74
CA PHE A 8 3.00 0.05 0.52
C PHE A 8 3.92 0.31 -0.68
N LEU A 9 4.35 -0.76 -1.34
CA LEU A 9 5.25 -0.69 -2.48
C LEU A 9 4.53 -1.02 -3.77
N CYS A 10 4.72 -0.19 -4.79
CA CYS A 10 4.49 -0.61 -6.17
C CYS A 10 5.66 -0.17 -7.05
N THR A 11 5.62 -0.38 -8.35
CA THR A 11 6.73 0.02 -9.23
C THR A 11 6.84 1.55 -9.32
N GLY A 12 5.75 2.19 -9.74
CA GLY A 12 5.76 3.62 -10.07
C GLY A 12 5.38 4.59 -8.94
N ASN A 13 4.92 4.10 -7.79
CA ASN A 13 4.29 4.91 -6.72
C ASN A 13 3.32 5.99 -7.22
N SER A 14 2.47 5.62 -8.18
CA SER A 14 1.62 6.58 -8.91
C SER A 14 0.13 6.33 -8.71
N ALA A 15 -0.30 5.12 -8.32
CA ALA A 15 -1.71 4.80 -8.19
C ALA A 15 -2.01 3.85 -7.01
N ARG A 16 -1.71 2.55 -7.16
CA ARG A 16 -2.09 1.51 -6.18
C ARG A 16 -1.55 1.79 -4.77
N SER A 17 -0.25 2.03 -4.63
CA SER A 17 0.34 2.27 -3.31
C SER A 17 -0.08 3.61 -2.70
N ILE A 18 -0.34 4.65 -3.51
CA ILE A 18 -0.94 5.92 -3.07
C ILE A 18 -2.34 5.70 -2.49
N MET A 19 -3.17 4.93 -3.20
CA MET A 19 -4.52 4.61 -2.69
C MET A 19 -4.46 3.80 -1.40
N ALA A 20 -3.55 2.82 -1.31
CA ALA A 20 -3.36 2.00 -0.12
C ALA A 20 -2.93 2.83 1.11
N GLU A 21 -1.99 3.76 0.94
CA GLU A 21 -1.54 4.69 1.98
C GLU A 21 -2.73 5.51 2.53
N ALA A 22 -3.52 6.12 1.65
CA ALA A 22 -4.66 6.95 2.06
C ALA A 22 -5.75 6.14 2.79
N ILE A 23 -6.09 4.94 2.27
CA ILE A 23 -7.07 4.05 2.90
C ILE A 23 -6.63 3.68 4.33
N MET A 24 -5.38 3.24 4.48
CA MET A 24 -4.89 2.80 5.79
C MET A 24 -4.74 3.96 6.77
N ASN A 25 -4.23 5.11 6.34
CA ASN A 25 -4.14 6.30 7.22
C ASN A 25 -5.51 6.77 7.71
N ARG A 26 -6.57 6.58 6.90
CA ARG A 26 -7.94 6.86 7.33
C ARG A 26 -8.47 5.82 8.31
N LYS A 27 -8.38 4.53 7.98
CA LYS A 27 -9.06 3.45 8.72
C LYS A 27 -8.27 2.96 9.94
N GLY A 28 -6.95 3.03 9.89
CA GLY A 28 -6.02 2.63 10.95
C GLY A 28 -5.62 3.78 11.89
N ARG A 29 -6.23 4.95 11.75
CA ARG A 29 -5.89 6.16 12.53
C ARG A 29 -5.84 5.85 14.03
N GLY A 30 -4.75 6.22 14.66
CA GLY A 30 -4.50 6.05 16.10
C GLY A 30 -3.56 4.88 16.43
N ASN A 31 -3.49 3.86 15.58
CA ASN A 31 -2.59 2.71 15.77
C ASN A 31 -1.65 2.46 14.59
N PHE A 32 -1.93 3.04 13.42
CA PHE A 32 -1.15 2.86 12.20
C PHE A 32 -0.75 4.19 11.58
N THR A 33 0.45 4.21 11.02
CA THR A 33 0.88 5.20 10.01
C THR A 33 1.28 4.45 8.76
N ALA A 34 0.63 4.77 7.65
CA ALA A 34 0.95 4.22 6.35
C ALA A 34 1.80 5.19 5.54
N PHE A 35 2.70 4.62 4.75
CA PHE A 35 3.52 5.26 3.76
C PHE A 35 3.40 4.49 2.44
N SER A 36 3.77 5.12 1.33
CA SER A 36 3.92 4.44 0.04
C SER A 36 5.21 4.82 -0.64
N ALA A 37 5.74 3.92 -1.46
CA ALA A 37 6.92 4.22 -2.27
C ALA A 37 6.97 3.35 -3.53
N GLY A 38 7.96 3.65 -4.37
CA GLY A 38 8.20 3.01 -5.65
C GLY A 38 9.63 2.55 -5.82
N SER A 39 9.83 1.40 -6.46
CA SER A 39 11.17 1.00 -6.90
C SER A 39 11.67 1.81 -8.08
N HIS A 40 10.76 2.22 -8.95
CA HIS A 40 10.99 3.08 -10.11
C HIS A 40 9.93 4.18 -10.13
N PRO A 41 9.97 5.15 -9.19
CA PRO A 41 8.91 6.15 -9.03
C PRO A 41 8.67 6.92 -10.34
N ALA A 42 7.41 7.07 -10.71
CA ALA A 42 7.00 7.75 -11.94
C ALA A 42 7.20 9.27 -11.90
N GLY A 43 7.54 9.81 -10.73
CA GLY A 43 7.71 11.25 -10.46
C GLY A 43 6.39 12.01 -10.29
N THR A 44 5.26 11.42 -10.69
CA THR A 44 3.93 12.03 -10.56
C THR A 44 2.89 11.00 -10.11
N VAL A 45 1.87 11.48 -9.39
CA VAL A 45 0.70 10.67 -9.01
C VAL A 45 -0.32 10.73 -10.13
N ARG A 46 -0.94 9.59 -10.46
CA ARG A 46 -1.99 9.50 -11.48
C ARG A 46 -3.21 10.32 -11.03
N PRO A 47 -3.72 11.25 -11.86
CA PRO A 47 -4.93 12.00 -11.55
C PRO A 47 -6.15 11.11 -11.25
N GLU A 48 -6.26 9.95 -11.90
CA GLU A 48 -7.31 8.96 -11.69
C GLU A 48 -7.30 8.43 -10.24
N ALA A 49 -6.11 8.22 -9.66
CA ALA A 49 -5.98 7.78 -8.28
C ALA A 49 -6.44 8.86 -7.30
N ILE A 50 -6.07 10.12 -7.57
CA ILE A 50 -6.52 11.28 -6.78
C ILE A 50 -8.05 11.40 -6.86
N ARG A 51 -8.63 11.37 -8.06
CA ARG A 51 -10.10 11.40 -8.24
C ARG A 51 -10.80 10.28 -7.50
N GLN A 52 -10.22 9.07 -7.51
CA GLN A 52 -10.79 7.93 -6.79
C GLN A 52 -10.74 8.13 -5.27
N LEU A 53 -9.67 8.71 -4.73
CA LEU A 53 -9.57 9.08 -3.31
C LEU A 53 -10.59 10.15 -2.92
N GLU A 54 -10.72 11.20 -3.73
CA GLU A 54 -11.70 12.27 -3.53
C GLU A 54 -13.15 11.73 -3.54
N LYS A 55 -13.49 10.86 -4.50
CA LYS A 55 -14.79 10.17 -4.56
C LYS A 55 -15.07 9.35 -3.30
N ALA A 56 -14.05 8.80 -2.67
CA ALA A 56 -14.14 8.04 -1.42
C ALA A 56 -14.10 8.93 -0.16
N GLY A 57 -13.99 10.26 -0.31
CA GLY A 57 -13.86 11.20 0.80
C GLY A 57 -12.54 11.07 1.56
N LEU A 58 -11.49 10.59 0.89
CA LEU A 58 -10.15 10.45 1.45
C LEU A 58 -9.29 11.66 1.07
N ASP A 59 -8.48 12.12 2.02
CA ASP A 59 -7.52 13.18 1.76
C ASP A 59 -6.36 12.65 0.91
N ALA A 60 -6.13 13.32 -0.22
CA ALA A 60 -5.01 13.07 -1.12
C ALA A 60 -3.94 14.18 -1.05
N THR A 61 -4.11 15.14 -0.14
CA THR A 61 -3.16 16.23 0.10
C THR A 61 -1.80 15.64 0.50
N GLY A 62 -0.75 16.06 -0.19
CA GLY A 62 0.61 15.57 0.06
C GLY A 62 0.94 14.21 -0.58
N ALA A 63 -0.01 13.60 -1.32
CA ALA A 63 0.29 12.43 -2.14
C ALA A 63 1.40 12.76 -3.15
N ARG A 64 2.49 11.99 -3.12
CA ARG A 64 3.65 12.17 -4.01
C ARG A 64 4.24 10.84 -4.41
N SER A 65 4.74 10.76 -5.64
CA SER A 65 5.55 9.64 -6.10
C SER A 65 6.97 9.77 -5.57
N LYS A 66 7.49 8.74 -4.90
CA LYS A 66 8.80 8.74 -4.23
C LYS A 66 9.51 7.39 -4.27
N SER A 67 10.83 7.44 -4.19
CA SER A 67 11.65 6.22 -4.15
C SER A 67 11.48 5.53 -2.80
N TRP A 68 11.51 4.21 -2.83
CA TRP A 68 11.57 3.38 -1.64
C TRP A 68 12.88 3.54 -0.83
N ASP A 69 13.90 4.17 -1.43
CA ASP A 69 15.19 4.44 -0.79
C ASP A 69 15.05 5.43 0.37
N GLU A 70 13.99 6.26 0.34
CA GLU A 70 13.66 7.16 1.45
C GLU A 70 13.32 6.39 2.75
N PHE A 71 12.99 5.10 2.64
CA PHE A 71 12.59 4.24 3.75
C PHE A 71 13.66 3.20 4.13
N SER A 72 14.82 3.22 3.49
CA SER A 72 15.95 2.33 3.79
C SER A 72 17.09 3.03 4.52
N THR A 73 16.94 4.31 4.86
CA THR A 73 17.95 5.09 5.58
C THR A 73 17.88 4.84 7.10
N PRO A 74 18.97 5.07 7.86
CA PRO A 74 18.95 4.93 9.33
C PRO A 74 17.94 5.81 10.04
N ASP A 75 17.62 6.98 9.47
CA ASP A 75 16.67 7.96 10.04
C ASP A 75 15.22 7.73 9.56
N SER A 76 15.00 6.70 8.73
CA SER A 76 13.67 6.37 8.23
C SER A 76 12.76 5.85 9.35
N PRO A 77 11.43 5.99 9.20
CA PRO A 77 10.49 5.42 10.16
C PRO A 77 10.71 3.92 10.31
N HIS A 78 10.79 3.42 11.55
CA HIS A 78 10.90 1.98 11.80
C HIS A 78 9.65 1.27 11.28
N LEU A 79 9.79 0.49 10.21
CA LEU A 79 8.69 -0.22 9.56
C LEU A 79 8.34 -1.48 10.35
N SER A 80 7.05 -1.72 10.56
CA SER A 80 6.53 -2.98 11.09
C SER A 80 6.12 -3.92 9.98
N PHE A 81 5.57 -3.38 8.90
CA PHE A 81 5.06 -4.13 7.76
C PHE A 81 5.44 -3.48 6.43
N VAL A 82 5.71 -4.31 5.43
CA VAL A 82 5.94 -3.90 4.04
C VAL A 82 5.07 -4.74 3.11
N PHE A 83 4.18 -4.09 2.37
CA PHE A 83 3.25 -4.77 1.47
C PHE A 83 3.51 -4.38 0.01
N THR A 84 3.82 -5.36 -0.84
CA THR A 84 3.92 -5.13 -2.29
C THR A 84 2.55 -5.29 -2.94
N VAL A 85 2.10 -4.30 -3.69
CA VAL A 85 0.76 -4.28 -4.33
C VAL A 85 0.80 -4.42 -5.85
N CYS A 86 1.99 -4.58 -6.43
CA CYS A 86 2.19 -4.99 -7.82
C CYS A 86 3.17 -6.16 -7.91
N ASP A 87 2.98 -7.00 -8.93
CA ASP A 87 3.77 -8.21 -9.13
C ASP A 87 5.23 -7.86 -9.43
N ASN A 88 5.48 -6.77 -10.17
CA ASN A 88 6.84 -6.32 -10.46
C ASN A 88 7.63 -5.95 -9.19
N ALA A 89 7.04 -5.19 -8.26
CA ALA A 89 7.72 -4.83 -7.01
C ALA A 89 7.93 -6.04 -6.09
N ALA A 90 7.11 -7.09 -6.23
CA ALA A 90 7.31 -8.34 -5.50
C ALA A 90 8.47 -9.17 -6.05
N ASN A 91 8.77 -9.03 -7.34
CA ASN A 91 9.83 -9.78 -8.04
C ASN A 91 11.18 -9.03 -8.09
N GLU A 92 11.23 -7.80 -7.60
CA GLU A 92 12.46 -7.02 -7.49
C GLU A 92 13.19 -7.30 -6.17
N VAL A 93 14.52 -7.23 -6.20
CA VAL A 93 15.35 -7.37 -5.00
C VAL A 93 15.10 -6.16 -4.11
N CYS A 94 14.21 -6.33 -3.12
CA CYS A 94 13.92 -5.29 -2.14
C CYS A 94 15.19 -4.95 -1.35
N PRO A 95 15.40 -3.68 -0.98
CA PRO A 95 16.47 -3.29 -0.08
C PRO A 95 16.29 -3.97 1.29
N ILE A 96 17.39 -4.12 2.03
CA ILE A 96 17.33 -4.56 3.41
C ILE A 96 16.70 -3.43 4.23
N TRP A 97 15.47 -3.64 4.69
CA TRP A 97 14.78 -2.71 5.57
C TRP A 97 15.36 -2.78 6.99
N PRO A 98 15.69 -1.63 7.61
CA PRO A 98 15.98 -1.59 9.03
C PRO A 98 14.86 -2.23 9.84
N GLY A 99 15.20 -3.07 10.83
CA GLY A 99 14.22 -3.71 11.71
C GLY A 99 13.54 -4.97 11.17
N GLN A 100 13.82 -5.39 9.92
CA GLN A 100 13.28 -6.61 9.31
C GLN A 100 11.74 -6.72 9.43
N PRO A 101 10.98 -5.79 8.83
CA PRO A 101 9.52 -5.78 8.86
C PRO A 101 8.96 -7.07 8.25
N MET A 102 7.78 -7.47 8.71
CA MET A 102 7.03 -8.55 8.08
C MET A 102 6.57 -8.12 6.68
N THR A 103 6.68 -9.00 5.71
CA THR A 103 6.38 -8.70 4.31
C THR A 103 5.26 -9.58 3.79
N ALA A 104 4.42 -9.03 2.91
CA ALA A 104 3.45 -9.83 2.16
C ALA A 104 3.20 -9.21 0.78
N HIS A 105 2.77 -10.06 -0.16
CA HIS A 105 2.38 -9.62 -1.50
C HIS A 105 0.86 -9.61 -1.65
N TRP A 106 0.30 -8.43 -1.91
CA TRP A 106 -1.12 -8.18 -2.13
C TRP A 106 -1.32 -7.69 -3.56
N GLY A 107 -1.03 -8.52 -4.56
CA GLY A 107 -1.11 -8.17 -5.98
C GLY A 107 -2.47 -7.59 -6.37
N ILE A 108 -2.46 -6.37 -6.92
CA ILE A 108 -3.62 -5.67 -7.48
C ILE A 108 -3.34 -5.44 -8.97
N PRO A 109 -4.26 -5.85 -9.89
CA PRO A 109 -4.16 -5.52 -11.30
C PRO A 109 -3.91 -4.03 -11.49
N ASP A 110 -3.01 -3.66 -12.40
CA ASP A 110 -2.68 -2.24 -12.60
C ASP A 110 -3.84 -1.51 -13.28
N PRO A 111 -4.56 -0.60 -12.59
CA PRO A 111 -5.62 0.14 -13.26
C PRO A 111 -5.07 1.12 -14.30
N ALA A 112 -3.78 1.47 -14.25
CA ALA A 112 -3.15 2.41 -15.16
C ALA A 112 -2.85 1.84 -16.56
N THR A 113 -2.95 0.51 -16.74
CA THR A 113 -2.76 -0.16 -18.04
C THR A 113 -4.06 -0.33 -18.83
N VAL A 114 -5.21 -0.09 -18.18
CA VAL A 114 -6.52 -0.15 -18.85
C VAL A 114 -6.65 0.99 -19.84
N GLN A 115 -6.96 0.65 -21.09
CA GLN A 115 -7.23 1.59 -22.18
C GLN A 115 -8.72 1.56 -22.48
N GLY A 116 -9.29 2.71 -22.85
CA GLY A 116 -10.70 2.81 -23.22
C GLY A 116 -11.32 4.16 -22.84
N THR A 117 -12.63 4.15 -22.67
CA THR A 117 -13.43 5.29 -22.24
C THR A 117 -13.08 5.69 -20.80
N SER A 118 -13.38 6.95 -20.44
CA SER A 118 -13.20 7.43 -19.06
C SER A 118 -13.93 6.58 -18.03
N ASN A 119 -15.10 6.01 -18.39
CA ASN A 119 -15.87 5.14 -17.51
C ASN A 119 -15.18 3.79 -17.26
N GLU A 120 -14.51 3.22 -18.27
CA GLU A 120 -13.76 1.96 -18.13
C GLU A 120 -12.52 2.16 -17.26
N ILE A 121 -11.81 3.26 -17.47
CA ILE A 121 -10.65 3.65 -16.64
C ILE A 121 -11.11 3.88 -15.19
N ASP A 122 -12.14 4.70 -14.97
CA ASP A 122 -12.68 4.97 -13.62
C ASP A 122 -13.15 3.68 -12.94
N ARG A 123 -13.75 2.75 -13.68
CA ARG A 123 -14.15 1.44 -13.15
C ARG A 123 -12.93 0.63 -12.71
N ALA A 124 -11.84 0.62 -13.47
CA ALA A 124 -10.61 -0.09 -13.10
C ALA A 124 -9.99 0.48 -11.82
N PHE A 125 -9.94 1.81 -11.69
CA PHE A 125 -9.47 2.46 -10.46
C PHE A 125 -10.38 2.15 -9.27
N SER A 126 -11.69 2.15 -9.46
CA SER A 126 -12.65 1.78 -8.41
C SER A 126 -12.49 0.32 -7.96
N GLN A 127 -12.29 -0.61 -8.90
CA GLN A 127 -12.03 -2.02 -8.58
C GLN A 127 -10.72 -2.22 -7.81
N ALA A 128 -9.64 -1.56 -8.24
CA ALA A 128 -8.36 -1.59 -7.54
C ALA A 128 -8.50 -1.01 -6.11
N PHE A 129 -9.22 0.10 -5.96
CA PHE A 129 -9.51 0.71 -4.67
C PHE A 129 -10.29 -0.23 -3.74
N GLN A 130 -11.35 -0.86 -4.23
CA GLN A 130 -12.17 -1.80 -3.44
C GLN A 130 -11.37 -3.02 -2.97
N ALA A 131 -10.51 -3.56 -3.84
CA ALA A 131 -9.64 -4.68 -3.48
C ALA A 131 -8.64 -4.29 -2.40
N LEU A 132 -8.01 -3.11 -2.51
CA LEU A 132 -7.13 -2.57 -1.47
C LEU A 132 -7.88 -2.33 -0.16
N ASP A 133 -9.05 -1.69 -0.21
CA ASP A 133 -9.85 -1.39 0.97
C ASP A 133 -10.26 -2.67 1.72
N ARG A 134 -10.68 -3.70 1.00
CA ARG A 134 -11.01 -4.99 1.58
C ARG A 134 -9.81 -5.63 2.29
N ARG A 135 -8.65 -5.69 1.63
CA ARG A 135 -7.43 -6.29 2.20
C ARG A 135 -6.93 -5.52 3.43
N ILE A 136 -6.92 -4.19 3.35
CA ILE A 136 -6.56 -3.33 4.48
C ILE A 136 -7.54 -3.51 5.63
N SER A 137 -8.85 -3.62 5.36
CA SER A 137 -9.85 -3.87 6.41
C SER A 137 -9.62 -5.20 7.13
N LEU A 138 -9.33 -6.26 6.39
CA LEU A 138 -8.99 -7.56 6.96
C LEU A 138 -7.74 -7.48 7.83
N PHE A 139 -6.70 -6.80 7.34
CA PHE A 139 -5.46 -6.61 8.09
C PHE A 139 -5.67 -5.82 9.39
N LEU A 140 -6.43 -4.73 9.34
CA LEU A 140 -6.75 -3.92 10.52
C LEU A 140 -7.61 -4.66 11.56
N SER A 141 -8.31 -5.73 11.15
CA SER A 141 -9.09 -6.58 12.05
C SER A 141 -8.26 -7.66 12.77
N LEU A 142 -6.98 -7.84 12.39
CA LEU A 142 -6.12 -8.82 13.02
C LEU A 142 -5.76 -8.39 14.46
N PRO A 143 -5.80 -9.31 15.44
CA PRO A 143 -5.42 -9.01 16.82
C PRO A 143 -3.88 -9.05 16.97
N LEU A 144 -3.19 -8.08 16.36
CA LEU A 144 -1.72 -8.03 16.29
C LEU A 144 -1.02 -8.04 17.66
N GLY A 145 -1.69 -7.57 18.72
CA GLY A 145 -1.15 -7.58 20.08
C GLY A 145 -1.19 -8.95 20.77
N THR A 146 -1.94 -9.92 20.23
CA THR A 146 -2.10 -11.26 20.84
C THR A 146 -1.51 -12.38 19.98
N LEU A 147 -1.33 -12.14 18.68
CA LEU A 147 -0.74 -13.10 17.76
C LEU A 147 0.79 -13.07 17.86
N ASP A 148 1.41 -14.25 17.75
CA ASP A 148 2.85 -14.34 17.53
C ASP A 148 3.21 -13.97 16.08
N GLY A 149 4.51 -13.75 15.83
CA GLY A 149 4.97 -13.31 14.53
C GLY A 149 4.71 -14.29 13.38
N PHE A 150 4.71 -15.60 13.66
CA PHE A 150 4.44 -16.62 12.65
C PHE A 150 2.96 -16.63 12.25
N ALA A 151 2.06 -16.50 13.22
CA ALA A 151 0.63 -16.37 12.99
C ALA A 151 0.30 -15.09 12.21
N ILE A 152 0.92 -13.95 12.57
CA ILE A 152 0.76 -12.70 11.83
C ILE A 152 1.21 -12.88 10.37
N GLN A 153 2.40 -13.42 10.15
CA GLN A 153 2.94 -13.67 8.81
C GLN A 153 1.97 -14.51 7.95
N LYS A 154 1.44 -15.60 8.52
CA LYS A 154 0.48 -16.47 7.83
C LYS A 154 -0.81 -15.73 7.44
N GLU A 155 -1.34 -14.88 8.32
CA GLU A 155 -2.56 -14.14 8.03
C GLU A 155 -2.34 -13.04 6.97
N ILE A 156 -1.24 -12.28 7.03
CA ILE A 156 -0.95 -11.26 6.02
C ILE A 156 -0.73 -11.87 4.62
N ASP A 157 -0.13 -13.06 4.54
CA ASP A 157 0.02 -13.81 3.28
C ASP A 157 -1.33 -14.32 2.76
N LYS A 158 -2.21 -14.75 3.66
CA LYS A 158 -3.57 -15.20 3.32
C LYS A 158 -4.43 -14.06 2.79
N ILE A 159 -4.32 -12.86 3.38
CA ILE A 159 -5.03 -11.65 2.92
C ILE A 159 -4.67 -11.32 1.48
N GLY A 160 -3.42 -11.51 1.07
CA GLY A 160 -2.97 -11.28 -0.31
C GLY A 160 -3.65 -12.16 -1.36
N LYS A 161 -4.22 -13.30 -0.96
CA LYS A 161 -4.88 -14.28 -1.84
C LYS A 161 -6.40 -14.11 -1.91
N GLN A 162 -6.96 -13.12 -1.21
CA GLN A 162 -8.41 -12.85 -1.15
C GLN A 162 -8.85 -11.74 -2.11
#